data_AF-A0AAN0JQ55-F1
#
_entry.id   AF-A0AAN0JQ55-F1
#
_cell.length_a   1.000
_cell.length_b   1.000
_cell.length_c   1.000
_cell.angle_alpha   90.00
_cell.angle_beta   90.00
_cell.angle_gamma   90.00
#
_symmetry.space_group_name_H-M   'P 1'
#
loop_
_entity.id
_entity.type
_entity.pdbx_description
1 polymer ?
#
loop_
_entity_poly.entity_id
_entity_poly.type
_entity_poly.pdbx_seq_one_letter_code
_entity_poly.pdbx_strand_id
1 'polypeptide(L)'
;MPRIWMDYCQFLTEQNKITRTRRTFDRSLRSLPLTQHKRIWPLYIKFLRLHNLPETTVRVYRRYIQLCPENSEEFVDYLISIDRLDEAAIKLAEIVNKESFFSKEGKSKFQLWYELCELIAKNPDKVTSLNVEAIIRGRIKRFTDMVGQLWCSLADYHIRAGRFERTIILKSKAVTL
;
A
#
# COMPACT_ATOMS: atom_id res chain seq x y z
N MET A 1 -23.96 21.85 -2.82
CA MET A 1 -23.43 22.30 -4.13
C MET A 1 -21.94 21.93 -4.24
N PRO A 2 -21.59 20.72 -4.71
CA PRO A 2 -20.19 20.26 -4.76
C PRO A 2 -19.33 20.95 -5.83
N ARG A 3 -19.91 21.50 -6.91
CA ARG A 3 -19.15 22.15 -7.99
C ARG A 3 -18.34 23.36 -7.53
N ILE A 4 -18.95 24.26 -6.76
CA ILE A 4 -18.28 25.46 -6.22
C ILE A 4 -17.01 25.08 -5.44
N TRP A 5 -17.08 24.02 -4.63
CA TRP A 5 -15.92 23.54 -3.89
C TRP A 5 -14.84 22.96 -4.81
N MET A 6 -15.22 22.22 -5.85
CA MET A 6 -14.26 21.68 -6.83
C MET A 6 -13.56 22.80 -7.60
N ASP A 7 -14.33 23.74 -8.14
CA ASP A 7 -13.80 24.88 -8.93
C ASP A 7 -12.89 25.75 -8.06
N TYR A 8 -13.30 26.01 -6.82
CA TYR A 8 -12.49 26.77 -5.87
C TYR A 8 -11.21 26.03 -5.46
N CYS A 9 -11.28 24.71 -5.24
CA CYS A 9 -10.09 23.92 -4.95
C CYS A 9 -9.13 23.91 -6.15
N GLN A 10 -9.64 23.73 -7.36
CA GLN A 10 -8.84 23.73 -8.59
C GLN A 10 -8.14 25.08 -8.80
N PHE A 11 -8.87 26.18 -8.65
CA PHE A 11 -8.31 27.53 -8.72
C PHE A 11 -7.22 27.76 -7.66
N LEU A 12 -7.42 27.26 -6.43
CA LEU A 12 -6.41 27.36 -5.39
C LEU A 12 -5.17 26.48 -5.65
N THR A 13 -5.35 25.33 -6.30
CA THR A 13 -4.21 24.50 -6.72
C THR A 13 -3.34 25.20 -7.75
N GLU A 14 -3.94 25.94 -8.70
CA GLU A 14 -3.19 26.76 -9.68
C GLU A 14 -2.40 27.89 -9.00
N GLN A 15 -2.90 28.43 -7.89
CA GLN A 15 -2.21 29.48 -7.13
C GLN A 15 -1.05 28.96 -6.25
N ASN A 16 -0.83 27.65 -6.13
CA ASN A 16 0.23 27.03 -5.30
C ASN A 16 0.25 27.48 -3.82
N LYS A 17 -0.89 27.93 -3.26
CA LYS A 17 -0.99 28.34 -1.84
C LYS A 17 -1.23 27.13 -0.93
N ILE A 18 -0.18 26.36 -0.64
CA ILE A 18 -0.22 25.04 0.03
C ILE A 18 -1.04 25.00 1.33
N THR A 19 -0.85 25.95 2.23
CA THR A 19 -1.54 25.96 3.53
C THR A 19 -3.03 26.27 3.38
N ARG A 20 -3.36 27.17 2.44
CA ARG A 20 -4.74 27.58 2.15
C ARG A 20 -5.48 26.48 1.42
N THR A 21 -4.89 25.87 0.39
CA THR A 21 -5.45 24.73 -0.33
C THR A 21 -5.76 23.57 0.62
N ARG A 22 -4.84 23.22 1.51
CA ARG A 22 -5.06 22.16 2.51
C ARG A 22 -6.26 22.45 3.41
N ARG A 23 -6.33 23.65 3.98
CA ARG A 23 -7.44 24.07 4.85
C ARG A 23 -8.77 24.09 4.10
N THR A 24 -8.78 24.47 2.83
CA THR A 24 -10.00 24.46 2.01
C THR A 24 -10.44 23.06 1.63
N PHE A 25 -9.52 22.15 1.34
CA PHE A 25 -9.84 20.72 1.18
C PHE A 25 -10.44 20.15 2.47
N ASP A 26 -9.82 20.40 3.63
CA ASP A 26 -10.36 19.95 4.92
C ASP A 26 -11.74 20.54 5.24
N ARG A 27 -11.97 21.81 4.90
CA ARG A 27 -13.27 22.48 5.06
C ARG A 27 -14.31 21.90 4.11
N SER A 28 -13.94 21.60 2.87
CA SER A 28 -14.83 20.95 1.91
C SER A 28 -15.29 19.59 2.46
N LEU A 29 -14.37 18.72 2.89
CA LEU A 29 -14.67 17.40 3.46
C LEU A 29 -15.47 17.44 4.78
N ARG A 30 -15.53 18.59 5.46
CA ARG A 30 -16.40 18.78 6.63
C ARG A 30 -17.81 19.24 6.25
N SER A 31 -17.92 20.03 5.18
CA SER A 31 -19.19 20.64 4.75
C SER A 31 -20.00 19.78 3.80
N LEU A 32 -19.36 18.85 3.07
CA LEU A 32 -20.04 17.96 2.13
C LEU A 32 -20.49 16.65 2.79
N PRO A 33 -21.60 16.03 2.31
CA PRO A 33 -21.96 14.66 2.67
C PRO A 33 -20.97 13.63 2.11
N LEU A 34 -20.85 12.46 2.77
CA LEU A 34 -19.91 11.40 2.39
C LEU A 34 -20.03 10.93 0.94
N THR A 35 -21.23 11.00 0.35
CA THR A 35 -21.47 10.61 -1.06
C THR A 35 -20.67 11.45 -2.05
N GLN A 36 -20.39 12.71 -1.71
CA GLN A 36 -19.69 13.65 -2.60
C GLN A 36 -18.17 13.62 -2.42
N HIS A 37 -17.67 13.01 -1.35
CA HIS A 37 -16.23 12.92 -1.08
C HIS A 37 -15.47 12.19 -2.19
N LYS A 38 -16.09 11.19 -2.85
CA LYS A 38 -15.48 10.45 -3.97
C LYS A 38 -14.97 11.35 -5.10
N ARG A 39 -15.54 12.54 -5.29
CA ARG A 39 -15.13 13.49 -6.34
C ARG A 39 -14.00 14.44 -5.90
N ILE A 40 -13.91 14.74 -4.61
CA ILE A 40 -12.91 15.66 -4.06
C ILE A 40 -11.57 14.96 -3.85
N TRP A 41 -11.60 13.70 -3.41
CA TRP A 41 -10.37 12.95 -3.10
C TRP A 41 -9.37 12.85 -4.26
N PRO A 42 -9.77 12.58 -5.52
CA PRO A 42 -8.82 12.55 -6.63
C PRO A 42 -8.13 13.90 -6.87
N LEU A 43 -8.86 15.02 -6.70
CA LEU A 43 -8.28 16.37 -6.80
C LEU A 43 -7.26 16.61 -5.69
N TYR A 44 -7.58 16.15 -4.48
CA TYR A 44 -6.68 16.30 -3.34
C TYR A 44 -5.42 15.46 -3.49
N ILE A 45 -5.53 14.22 -3.98
CA ILE A 45 -4.37 13.35 -4.26
C ILE A 45 -3.47 13.95 -5.34
N LYS A 46 -4.05 14.49 -6.43
CA LYS A 46 -3.28 15.19 -7.47
C LYS A 46 -2.49 16.36 -6.88
N PHE A 47 -3.13 17.17 -6.03
CA PHE A 47 -2.45 18.25 -5.32
C PHE A 47 -1.29 17.77 -4.44
N LEU A 48 -1.47 16.66 -3.72
CA LEU A 48 -0.42 16.11 -2.85
C LEU A 48 0.79 15.59 -3.62
N ARG A 49 0.56 14.99 -4.80
CA ARG A 49 1.64 14.54 -5.70
C ARG A 49 2.46 15.70 -6.27
N LEU A 50 1.89 16.90 -6.38
CA LEU A 50 2.61 18.09 -6.89
C LEU A 50 3.56 18.71 -5.86
N HIS A 51 3.21 18.68 -4.57
CA HIS A 51 3.95 19.40 -3.53
C HIS A 51 4.89 18.54 -2.67
N ASN A 52 4.95 17.21 -2.89
CA ASN A 52 5.88 16.28 -2.22
C ASN A 52 5.97 16.44 -0.69
N LEU A 53 4.83 16.44 0.01
CA LEU A 53 4.78 16.53 1.48
C LEU A 53 4.42 15.16 2.11
N PRO A 54 5.41 14.31 2.42
CA PRO A 54 5.17 12.90 2.73
C PRO A 54 4.26 12.69 3.95
N GLU A 55 4.50 13.39 5.06
CA GLU A 55 3.72 13.22 6.29
C GLU A 55 2.25 13.61 6.13
N THR A 56 1.99 14.75 5.47
CA THR A 56 0.61 15.18 5.25
C THR A 56 -0.10 14.24 4.29
N THR A 57 0.61 13.77 3.25
CA THR A 57 0.02 12.87 2.27
C THR A 57 -0.34 11.54 2.91
N VAL A 58 0.54 10.94 3.73
CA VAL A 58 0.24 9.71 4.49
C VAL A 58 -0.99 9.88 5.37
N ARG A 59 -1.10 11.00 6.11
CA ARG A 59 -2.28 11.27 6.96
C ARG A 59 -3.57 11.37 6.15
N VAL A 60 -3.51 12.02 5.01
CA VAL A 60 -4.66 12.19 4.11
C VAL A 60 -5.07 10.86 3.50
N TYR A 61 -4.12 10.05 3.03
CA TYR A 61 -4.39 8.70 2.51
C TYR A 61 -4.97 7.76 3.56
N ARG A 62 -4.50 7.81 4.82
CA ARG A 62 -5.10 7.04 5.92
C ARG A 62 -6.60 7.31 6.06
N ARG A 63 -7.00 8.59 5.94
CA ARG A 63 -8.41 8.98 5.96
C ARG A 63 -9.15 8.57 4.69
N TYR A 64 -8.47 8.61 3.54
CA TYR A 64 -9.07 8.23 2.26
C TYR A 64 -9.45 6.74 2.21
N ILE A 65 -8.55 5.86 2.68
CA ILE A 65 -8.76 4.40 2.68
C ILE A 65 -9.94 3.98 3.56
N GLN A 66 -10.20 4.70 4.65
CA GLN A 66 -11.38 4.46 5.49
C GLN A 66 -12.70 4.65 4.72
N LEU A 67 -12.73 5.57 3.74
CA LEU A 67 -13.91 5.81 2.91
C LEU A 67 -13.95 4.95 1.65
N CYS A 68 -12.80 4.68 1.03
CA CYS A 68 -12.70 3.99 -0.24
C CYS A 68 -11.59 2.93 -0.14
N PRO A 69 -11.92 1.70 0.32
CA PRO A 69 -10.94 0.62 0.41
C PRO A 69 -10.41 0.19 -0.95
N GLU A 70 -11.15 0.46 -2.04
CA GLU A 70 -10.77 0.11 -3.42
C GLU A 70 -9.47 0.76 -3.91
N ASN A 71 -9.09 1.94 -3.37
CA ASN A 71 -7.89 2.67 -3.81
C ASN A 71 -6.69 2.41 -2.89
N SER A 72 -6.67 1.27 -2.20
CA SER A 72 -5.56 0.94 -1.30
C SER A 72 -4.25 0.66 -2.05
N GLU A 73 -4.32 0.22 -3.31
CA GLU A 73 -3.15 -0.03 -4.16
C GLU A 73 -2.36 1.24 -4.45
N GLU A 74 -3.04 2.32 -4.88
CA GLU A 74 -2.40 3.62 -5.10
C GLU A 74 -1.67 4.17 -3.86
N PHE A 75 -2.14 3.81 -2.67
CA PHE A 75 -1.47 4.19 -1.43
C PHE A 75 -0.20 3.37 -1.17
N VAL A 76 -0.23 2.09 -1.49
CA VAL A 76 0.95 1.22 -1.39
C VAL A 76 2.04 1.72 -2.33
N ASP A 77 1.70 2.01 -3.59
CA ASP A 77 2.65 2.56 -4.58
C ASP A 77 3.26 3.88 -4.08
N TYR A 78 2.43 4.74 -3.49
CA TYR A 78 2.88 5.99 -2.91
C TYR A 78 3.84 5.75 -1.72
N LEU A 79 3.55 4.80 -0.84
CA LEU A 79 4.44 4.47 0.27
C LEU A 79 5.78 3.89 -0.20
N ILE A 80 5.77 3.08 -1.25
CA ILE A 80 6.98 2.57 -1.91
C ILE A 80 7.81 3.75 -2.45
N SER A 81 7.17 4.75 -3.06
CA SER A 81 7.88 5.94 -3.57
C SER A 81 8.55 6.80 -2.49
N ILE A 82 8.03 6.78 -1.26
CA ILE A 82 8.61 7.50 -0.10
C ILE A 82 9.57 6.60 0.70
N ASP A 83 9.81 5.36 0.25
CA ASP A 83 10.67 4.40 0.95
C ASP A 83 10.16 4.04 2.37
N ARG A 84 8.84 4.19 2.62
CA ARG A 84 8.16 3.80 3.87
C ARG A 84 7.60 2.39 3.77
N LEU A 85 8.53 1.45 3.62
CA LEU A 85 8.25 0.06 3.27
C LEU A 85 7.49 -0.71 4.35
N ASP A 86 7.67 -0.39 5.63
CA ASP A 86 7.01 -1.11 6.72
C ASP A 86 5.51 -0.89 6.73
N GLU A 87 5.11 0.38 6.55
CA GLU A 87 3.70 0.74 6.45
C GLU A 87 3.07 0.13 5.20
N ALA A 88 3.82 0.10 4.09
CA ALA A 88 3.38 -0.53 2.85
C ALA A 88 3.14 -2.03 3.04
N ALA A 89 4.08 -2.73 3.68
CA ALA A 89 4.00 -4.16 3.94
C ALA A 89 2.83 -4.52 4.89
N ILE A 90 2.61 -3.74 5.95
CA ILE A 90 1.47 -3.94 6.87
C ILE A 90 0.16 -3.78 6.09
N LYS A 91 0.05 -2.73 5.26
CA LYS A 91 -1.18 -2.45 4.52
C LYS A 91 -1.44 -3.48 3.43
N LEU A 92 -0.41 -3.91 2.70
CA LEU A 92 -0.51 -5.03 1.76
C LEU A 92 -0.94 -6.33 2.47
N ALA A 93 -0.39 -6.63 3.65
CA ALA A 93 -0.79 -7.81 4.42
C ALA A 93 -2.26 -7.74 4.87
N GLU A 94 -2.74 -6.58 5.32
CA GLU A 94 -4.15 -6.35 5.64
C GLU A 94 -5.05 -6.55 4.42
N ILE A 95 -4.64 -6.06 3.23
CA ILE A 95 -5.39 -6.20 1.98
C ILE A 95 -5.48 -7.67 1.57
N VAL A 96 -4.36 -8.40 1.58
CA VAL A 96 -4.35 -9.81 1.17
C VAL A 96 -5.09 -10.72 2.17
N ASN A 97 -5.19 -10.31 3.45
CA ASN A 97 -5.99 -11.00 4.46
C ASN A 97 -7.49 -10.80 4.30
N LYS A 98 -7.95 -9.68 3.73
CA LYS A 98 -9.38 -9.47 3.46
C LYS A 98 -9.83 -10.32 2.27
N GLU A 99 -10.85 -11.14 2.48
CA GLU A 99 -11.36 -12.08 1.47
C GLU A 99 -12.23 -11.42 0.40
N SER A 100 -12.70 -10.20 0.64
CA SER A 100 -13.63 -9.45 -0.23
C SER A 100 -12.97 -8.36 -1.10
N PHE A 101 -11.65 -8.36 -1.25
CA PHE A 101 -10.97 -7.31 -2.00
C PHE A 101 -11.12 -7.50 -3.51
N PHE A 102 -11.85 -6.59 -4.15
CA PHE A 102 -11.84 -6.40 -5.59
C PHE A 102 -10.85 -5.28 -5.93
N SER A 103 -9.73 -5.65 -6.55
CA SER A 103 -8.73 -4.72 -7.07
C SER A 103 -9.34 -3.90 -8.22
N LYS A 104 -9.12 -2.59 -8.22
CA LYS A 104 -9.47 -1.73 -9.37
C LYS A 104 -8.61 -2.02 -10.59
N GLU A 105 -7.40 -2.52 -10.37
CA GLU A 105 -6.44 -2.86 -11.43
C GLU A 105 -6.64 -4.29 -11.97
N GLY A 106 -7.60 -5.06 -11.41
CA GLY A 106 -7.83 -6.45 -11.81
C GLY A 106 -6.67 -7.38 -11.47
N LYS A 107 -5.75 -6.96 -10.59
CA LYS A 107 -4.64 -7.79 -10.11
C LYS A 107 -5.20 -9.01 -9.39
N SER A 108 -4.64 -10.18 -9.71
CA SER A 108 -4.97 -11.40 -8.99
C SER A 108 -4.46 -11.30 -7.55
N LYS A 109 -5.16 -11.96 -6.62
CA LYS A 109 -4.73 -12.03 -5.21
C LYS A 109 -3.31 -12.59 -5.06
N PHE A 110 -2.91 -13.48 -5.98
CA PHE A 110 -1.56 -14.01 -6.06
C PHE A 110 -0.54 -12.93 -6.44
N GLN A 111 -0.86 -12.06 -7.41
CA GLN A 111 0.03 -10.99 -7.83
C GLN A 111 0.35 -10.01 -6.69
N LEU A 112 -0.65 -9.61 -5.92
CA LEU A 112 -0.47 -8.75 -4.74
C LEU A 112 0.40 -9.43 -3.66
N TRP A 113 0.29 -10.75 -3.56
CA TRP A 113 1.10 -11.53 -2.63
C TRP A 113 2.55 -11.65 -3.08
N TYR A 114 2.77 -11.86 -4.38
CA TYR A 114 4.10 -11.87 -4.97
C TYR A 114 4.79 -10.52 -4.78
N GLU A 115 4.08 -9.42 -5.03
CA GLU A 115 4.57 -8.06 -4.81
C GLU A 115 4.95 -7.82 -3.33
N LEU A 116 4.12 -8.28 -2.38
CA LEU A 116 4.44 -8.23 -0.96
C LEU A 116 5.71 -9.05 -0.63
N CYS A 117 5.84 -10.27 -1.16
CA CYS A 117 7.00 -11.12 -0.92
C CYS A 117 8.28 -10.51 -1.52
N GLU A 118 8.19 -9.94 -2.73
CA GLU A 118 9.30 -9.27 -3.40
C GLU A 118 9.75 -8.02 -2.63
N LEU A 119 8.80 -7.22 -2.13
CA LEU A 119 9.09 -6.03 -1.33
C LEU A 119 9.82 -6.39 -0.03
N ILE A 120 9.36 -7.44 0.66
CA ILE A 120 9.99 -7.95 1.89
C ILE A 120 11.37 -8.54 1.59
N ALA A 121 11.49 -9.36 0.54
CA ALA A 121 12.75 -9.99 0.16
C ALA A 121 13.81 -8.95 -0.23
N LYS A 122 13.42 -7.87 -0.91
CA LYS A 122 14.36 -6.81 -1.29
C LYS A 122 14.88 -6.00 -0.10
N ASN A 123 14.07 -5.80 0.94
CA ASN A 123 14.37 -4.88 2.04
C ASN A 123 14.18 -5.50 3.45
N PRO A 124 15.02 -6.46 3.87
CA PRO A 124 14.86 -7.12 5.17
C PRO A 124 15.07 -6.21 6.38
N ASP A 125 15.94 -5.20 6.26
CA ASP A 125 16.36 -4.37 7.38
C ASP A 125 15.30 -3.35 7.81
N LYS A 126 14.43 -2.97 6.86
CA LYS A 126 13.35 -2.01 7.11
C LYS A 126 12.16 -2.73 7.73
N VAL A 127 11.75 -3.86 7.14
CA VAL A 127 10.53 -4.59 7.54
C VAL A 127 10.73 -5.39 8.83
N THR A 128 10.59 -4.69 9.96
CA THR A 128 10.73 -5.25 11.31
C THR A 128 9.41 -5.67 11.94
N SER A 129 8.29 -5.07 11.52
CA SER A 129 6.98 -5.20 12.18
C SER A 129 6.19 -6.45 11.82
N LEU A 130 6.55 -7.16 10.73
CA LEU A 130 5.85 -8.37 10.30
C LEU A 130 6.66 -9.63 10.56
N ASN A 131 5.98 -10.65 11.11
CA ASN A 131 6.54 -12.00 11.15
C ASN A 131 6.38 -12.67 9.77
N VAL A 132 7.35 -12.40 8.90
CA VAL A 132 7.41 -12.88 7.51
C VAL A 132 7.24 -14.41 7.41
N GLU A 133 7.89 -15.17 8.30
CA GLU A 133 7.82 -16.64 8.30
C GLU A 133 6.39 -17.15 8.58
N ALA A 134 5.70 -16.57 9.56
CA ALA A 134 4.33 -16.98 9.91
C ALA A 134 3.34 -16.68 8.78
N ILE A 135 3.51 -15.53 8.13
CA ILE A 135 2.67 -15.03 7.05
C ILE A 135 2.80 -15.93 5.80
N ILE A 136 4.04 -16.25 5.41
CA ILE A 136 4.31 -17.10 4.23
C ILE A 136 3.88 -18.54 4.49
N ARG A 137 4.20 -19.12 5.65
CA ARG A 137 3.74 -20.48 6.01
C ARG A 137 2.21 -20.60 6.07
N GLY A 138 1.53 -19.55 6.55
CA GLY A 138 0.07 -19.51 6.59
C GLY A 138 -0.59 -19.52 5.21
N ARG A 139 0.09 -18.98 4.19
CA ARG A 139 -0.43 -18.89 2.82
C ARG A 139 -0.03 -20.02 1.89
N ILE A 140 1.12 -20.67 2.12
CA ILE A 140 1.52 -21.88 1.38
C ILE A 140 0.45 -22.98 1.50
N LYS A 141 -0.30 -23.03 2.61
CA LYS A 141 -1.44 -23.95 2.78
C LYS A 141 -2.66 -23.63 1.90
N ARG A 142 -2.80 -22.39 1.41
CA ARG A 142 -3.96 -21.93 0.64
C ARG A 142 -3.68 -21.86 -0.87
N PHE A 143 -2.43 -21.62 -1.26
CA PHE A 143 -2.03 -21.50 -2.67
C PHE A 143 -0.96 -22.54 -2.98
N THR A 144 -1.37 -23.65 -3.60
CA THR A 144 -0.53 -24.81 -3.93
C THR A 144 0.28 -24.62 -5.22
N ASP A 145 -0.16 -23.75 -6.11
CA ASP A 145 0.27 -23.80 -7.51
C ASP A 145 1.62 -23.11 -7.77
N MET A 146 2.12 -22.32 -6.82
CA MET A 146 3.40 -21.58 -6.93
C MET A 146 4.19 -21.56 -5.61
N VAL A 147 4.16 -22.66 -4.88
CA VAL A 147 4.83 -22.80 -3.57
C VAL A 147 6.36 -22.69 -3.69
N GLY A 148 6.95 -23.21 -4.78
CA GLY A 148 8.40 -23.14 -5.01
C GLY A 148 8.94 -21.71 -5.09
N GLN A 149 8.28 -20.83 -5.85
CA GLN A 149 8.69 -19.41 -5.97
C GLN A 149 8.59 -18.66 -4.63
N LEU A 150 7.59 -18.99 -3.81
CA LEU A 150 7.43 -18.42 -2.47
C LEU A 150 8.53 -18.86 -1.51
N TRP A 151 8.96 -20.11 -1.56
CA TRP A 151 10.12 -20.55 -0.77
C TRP A 151 11.43 -19.94 -1.25
N CYS A 152 11.61 -19.72 -2.56
CA CYS A 152 12.78 -19.04 -3.10
C CYS A 152 12.86 -17.57 -2.64
N SER A 153 11.77 -16.82 -2.74
CA SER A 153 11.72 -15.43 -2.24
C SER A 153 11.94 -15.32 -0.73
N LEU A 154 11.43 -16.29 0.05
CA LEU A 154 11.73 -16.37 1.49
C LEU A 154 13.19 -16.74 1.77
N ALA A 155 13.78 -17.62 0.97
CA ALA A 155 15.20 -17.94 1.07
C ALA A 155 16.06 -16.69 0.78
N ASP A 156 15.71 -15.90 -0.23
CA ASP A 156 16.39 -14.64 -0.54
C ASP A 156 16.31 -13.62 0.60
N TYR A 157 15.15 -13.54 1.26
CA TYR A 157 15.00 -12.75 2.48
C TYR A 157 15.98 -13.17 3.58
N HIS A 158 16.07 -14.48 3.88
CA HIS A 158 16.97 -14.98 4.92
C HIS A 158 18.45 -14.88 4.57
N ILE A 159 18.82 -14.96 3.28
CA ILE A 159 20.18 -14.70 2.78
C ILE A 159 20.56 -13.25 3.11
N ARG A 160 19.70 -12.30 2.76
CA ARG A 160 19.98 -10.88 2.98
C ARG A 160 19.94 -10.50 4.46
N ALA A 161 19.11 -11.17 5.26
CA ALA A 161 19.08 -11.01 6.72
C ALA A 161 20.24 -11.73 7.46
N GLY A 162 21.19 -12.36 6.74
CA GLY A 162 22.39 -13.00 7.31
C GLY A 162 22.16 -14.33 8.04
N ARG A 163 20.98 -14.94 7.92
CA ARG A 163 20.63 -16.22 8.61
C ARG A 163 20.78 -17.42 7.68
N PHE A 164 22.02 -17.81 7.41
CA PHE A 164 22.35 -18.82 6.37
C PHE A 164 21.84 -20.23 6.65
N GLU A 165 21.84 -20.69 7.90
CA GLU A 165 21.39 -22.05 8.26
C GLU A 165 19.92 -22.28 7.87
N ARG A 166 19.07 -21.28 8.12
CA ARG A 166 17.65 -21.34 7.76
C ARG A 166 17.46 -21.33 6.25
N THR A 167 18.27 -20.57 5.51
CA THR A 167 18.22 -20.55 4.06
C THR A 167 18.44 -21.93 3.45
N ILE A 168 19.42 -22.68 3.93
CA ILE A 168 19.74 -24.01 3.39
C ILE A 168 18.54 -24.96 3.58
N ILE A 169 17.94 -24.94 4.77
CA ILE A 169 16.75 -25.73 5.11
C ILE A 169 15.53 -25.31 4.27
N LEU A 170 15.39 -24.02 3.95
CA LEU A 170 14.29 -23.50 3.13
C LEU A 170 14.47 -23.85 1.65
N LYS A 171 15.69 -23.75 1.12
CA LYS A 171 16.01 -24.14 -0.26
C LYS A 171 15.81 -25.63 -0.50
N SER A 172 16.20 -26.50 0.44
CA SER A 172 15.95 -27.94 0.29
C SER A 172 14.45 -28.25 0.22
N LYS A 173 13.63 -27.58 1.04
CA LYS A 173 12.16 -27.71 1.00
C LYS A 173 11.55 -27.21 -0.31
N ALA A 174 12.11 -26.18 -0.92
CA ALA A 174 11.66 -25.66 -2.21
C ALA A 174 11.89 -26.64 -3.37
N VAL A 175 12.94 -27.48 -3.28
CA VAL A 175 13.32 -28.46 -4.33
C VAL A 175 12.51 -29.75 -4.22
N THR A 176 12.06 -30.11 -3.01
CA THR A 176 11.27 -31.34 -2.76
C THR A 176 9.77 -31.22 -3.07
N LEU A 177 9.28 -30.03 -3.41
CA LEU A 177 7.88 -29.73 -3.72
C LEU A 177 7.72 -29.43 -5.20
#